data_AF-A0A160T3E9-F1
#
_entry.id   AF-A0A160T3E9-F1
#
_cell.length_a   1.000
_cell.length_b   1.000
_cell.length_c   1.000
_cell.angle_alpha   90.00
_cell.angle_beta   90.00
_cell.angle_gamma   90.00
#
_symmetry.space_group_name_H-M   'P 1'
#
loop_
_entity.id
_entity.type
_entity.pdbx_description
1 polymer ?
#
loop_
_entity_poly.entity_id
_entity_poly.type
_entity_poly.pdbx_seq_one_letter_code
_entity_poly.pdbx_strand_id
1 'polypeptide(L)'
;MRGKSQREIRDALAKAENVNPNTARPWSLGIIQRDCKELETQWKVAASTDIAEAKGRQWAEIQEARRVAWEQGDINQVRQLIKLEMELLGTEAPKKQEVRATVASSGEFDGMSDDELQRELETLTRSTTALFGRHRASAADSAGADSEG
;
A
#
# COMPACT_ATOMS: atom_id res chain seq x y z
N MET A 1 -20.51 9.02 7.00
CA MET A 1 -20.36 8.33 5.70
C MET A 1 -19.29 7.23 5.79
N ARG A 2 -19.42 6.26 6.70
CA ARG A 2 -18.48 5.12 6.74
C ARG A 2 -19.11 3.96 5.96
N GLY A 3 -18.36 3.35 5.05
CA GLY A 3 -18.80 2.18 4.28
C GLY A 3 -19.67 2.44 3.05
N LYS A 4 -19.84 3.70 2.58
CA LYS A 4 -20.56 3.97 1.33
C LYS A 4 -19.65 3.80 0.11
N SER A 5 -20.16 3.18 -0.93
CA SER A 5 -19.54 3.12 -2.25
C SER A 5 -19.53 4.49 -2.94
N GLN A 6 -18.65 4.67 -3.93
CA GLN A 6 -18.55 5.91 -4.71
C GLN A 6 -19.88 6.27 -5.41
N ARG A 7 -20.68 5.26 -5.79
CA ARG A 7 -21.99 5.45 -6.40
C ARG A 7 -23.00 6.01 -5.41
N GLU A 8 -23.03 5.47 -4.19
CA GLU A 8 -23.91 5.99 -3.14
C GLU A 8 -23.50 7.39 -2.68
N ILE A 9 -22.20 7.72 -2.74
CA ILE A 9 -21.72 9.09 -2.50
C ILE A 9 -22.23 10.03 -3.59
N ARG A 10 -22.09 9.66 -4.87
CA ARG A 10 -22.62 10.44 -5.99
C ARG A 10 -24.12 10.69 -5.85
N ASP A 11 -24.88 9.65 -5.54
CA ASP A 11 -26.34 9.72 -5.48
C ASP A 11 -26.79 10.55 -4.26
N ALA A 12 -26.06 10.46 -3.14
CA ALA A 12 -26.29 11.31 -1.98
C ALA A 12 -25.96 12.78 -2.26
N LEU A 13 -24.88 13.07 -3.00
CA LEU A 13 -24.52 14.43 -3.40
C LEU A 13 -25.55 15.03 -4.35
N ALA A 14 -26.02 14.26 -5.34
CA ALA A 14 -27.07 14.68 -6.25
C ALA A 14 -28.40 14.96 -5.52
N LYS A 15 -28.76 14.11 -4.55
CA LYS A 15 -29.96 14.32 -3.69
C LYS A 15 -29.85 15.59 -2.84
N ALA A 16 -28.64 15.99 -2.47
CA ALA A 16 -28.37 17.23 -1.75
C ALA A 16 -28.21 18.45 -2.68
N GLU A 17 -28.60 18.33 -3.95
CA GLU A 17 -28.45 19.36 -4.99
C GLU A 17 -27.01 19.83 -5.23
N ASN A 18 -26.02 19.05 -4.76
CA ASN A 18 -24.61 19.28 -5.01
C ASN A 18 -24.18 18.58 -6.31
N VAL A 19 -24.43 19.27 -7.42
CA VAL A 19 -24.10 18.85 -8.78
C VAL A 19 -22.96 19.70 -9.35
N ASN A 20 -22.35 19.24 -10.44
CA ASN A 20 -21.30 20.00 -11.11
C ASN A 20 -21.89 21.32 -11.68
N PRO A 21 -21.39 22.50 -11.24
CA PRO A 21 -21.98 23.79 -11.62
C PRO A 21 -21.87 24.09 -13.12
N ASN A 22 -20.86 23.52 -13.80
CA ASN A 22 -20.63 23.75 -15.22
C ASN A 22 -21.53 22.89 -16.13
N THR A 23 -22.06 21.79 -15.62
CA THR A 23 -22.82 20.82 -16.43
C THR A 23 -24.22 20.53 -15.88
N ALA A 24 -24.54 21.02 -14.67
CA ALA A 24 -25.75 20.71 -13.92
C ALA A 24 -26.01 19.20 -13.73
N ARG A 25 -24.98 18.35 -13.92
CA ARG A 25 -25.04 16.90 -13.80
C ARG A 25 -24.36 16.43 -12.52
N PRO A 26 -24.74 15.26 -11.98
CA PRO A 26 -24.01 14.65 -10.87
C PRO A 26 -22.52 14.55 -11.16
N TRP A 27 -21.69 14.75 -10.13
CA TRP A 27 -20.25 14.60 -10.22
C TRP A 27 -19.87 13.22 -10.75
N SER A 28 -18.85 13.17 -11.61
CA SER A 28 -18.38 11.90 -12.16
C SER A 28 -17.71 11.08 -11.05
N LEU A 29 -17.76 9.75 -11.19
CA LEU A 29 -17.13 8.85 -10.24
C LEU A 29 -15.61 9.08 -10.14
N GLY A 30 -14.96 9.50 -11.24
CA GLY A 30 -13.54 9.83 -11.24
C GLY A 30 -13.19 11.07 -10.41
N ILE A 31 -14.07 12.09 -10.38
CA ILE A 31 -13.91 13.25 -9.50
C ILE A 31 -14.10 12.83 -8.05
N ILE A 32 -15.19 12.12 -7.74
CA ILE A 32 -15.47 11.64 -6.38
C ILE A 32 -14.32 10.77 -5.86
N GLN A 33 -13.76 9.89 -6.69
CA GLN A 33 -12.60 9.08 -6.32
C GLN A 33 -11.38 9.93 -6.00
N ARG A 34 -11.10 10.96 -6.80
CA ARG A 34 -9.97 11.87 -6.59
C ARG A 34 -10.12 12.61 -5.27
N ASP A 35 -11.29 13.19 -5.03
CA ASP A 35 -11.57 13.95 -3.81
C ASP A 35 -11.50 13.05 -2.56
N CYS A 36 -12.01 11.80 -2.65
CA CYS A 36 -11.86 10.83 -1.57
C CYS A 36 -10.38 10.54 -1.24
N LYS A 37 -9.51 10.40 -2.25
CA LYS A 37 -8.07 10.19 -2.04
C LYS A 37 -7.40 11.42 -1.44
N GLU A 38 -7.81 12.60 -1.86
CA GLU A 38 -7.29 13.86 -1.33
C GLU A 38 -7.67 14.03 0.14
N LEU A 39 -8.94 13.80 0.49
CA LEU A 39 -9.41 13.80 1.87
C LEU A 39 -8.69 12.76 2.73
N GLU A 40 -8.46 11.55 2.21
CA GLU A 40 -7.69 10.53 2.91
C GLU A 40 -6.26 11.00 3.21
N THR A 41 -5.64 11.67 2.25
CA THR A 41 -4.29 12.23 2.40
C THR A 41 -4.28 13.35 3.43
N GLN A 42 -5.23 14.28 3.36
CA GLN A 42 -5.39 15.36 4.33
C GLN A 42 -5.62 14.82 5.75
N TRP A 43 -6.45 13.80 5.90
CA TRP A 43 -6.69 13.17 7.21
C TRP A 43 -5.46 12.44 7.73
N LYS A 44 -4.68 11.77 6.89
CA LYS A 44 -3.40 11.18 7.30
C LYS A 44 -2.42 12.24 7.79
N VAL A 45 -2.32 13.36 7.07
CA VAL A 45 -1.45 14.48 7.47
C VAL A 45 -1.94 15.08 8.79
N ALA A 46 -3.22 15.43 8.91
CA ALA A 46 -3.78 15.99 10.13
C ALA A 46 -3.59 15.05 11.33
N ALA A 47 -3.91 13.76 11.17
CA ALA A 47 -3.69 12.77 12.23
C ALA A 47 -2.21 12.65 12.60
N SER A 48 -1.29 12.76 11.64
CA SER A 48 0.15 12.72 11.93
C SER A 48 0.62 13.94 12.72
N THR A 49 0.07 15.13 12.42
CA THR A 49 0.34 16.36 13.18
C THR A 49 -0.19 16.23 14.61
N ASP A 50 -1.43 15.77 14.78
CA ASP A 50 -2.01 15.55 16.12
C ASP A 50 -1.19 14.57 16.95
N ILE A 51 -0.67 13.50 16.32
CA ILE A 51 0.23 12.54 16.97
C ILE A 51 1.54 13.21 17.37
N ALA A 52 2.13 14.06 16.52
CA ALA A 52 3.38 14.75 16.84
C ALA A 52 3.21 15.71 18.03
N GLU A 53 2.11 16.46 18.08
CA GLU A 53 1.78 17.34 19.20
C GLU A 53 1.53 16.56 20.50
N ALA A 54 0.82 15.44 20.42
CA ALA A 54 0.60 14.56 21.57
C ALA A 54 1.93 13.99 22.10
N LYS A 55 2.80 13.52 21.20
CA LYS A 55 4.14 13.04 21.56
C LYS A 55 5.00 14.14 22.19
N GLY A 56 4.94 15.37 21.66
CA GLY A 56 5.68 16.50 22.21
C GLY A 56 5.28 16.84 23.65
N ARG A 57 3.97 16.82 23.95
CA ARG A 57 3.46 17.01 25.32
C ARG A 57 3.94 15.91 26.26
N GLN A 58 3.82 14.64 25.85
CA GLN A 58 4.30 13.51 26.65
C GLN A 58 5.82 13.57 26.90
N TRP A 59 6.59 13.97 25.89
CA TRP A 59 8.03 14.12 26.03
C TRP A 59 8.39 15.20 27.06
N ALA A 60 7.71 16.35 27.05
CA ALA A 60 7.91 17.41 28.04
C ALA A 60 7.60 16.93 29.47
N GLU A 61 6.52 16.15 29.66
CA GLU A 61 6.17 15.56 30.96
C GLU A 61 7.25 14.58 31.45
N ILE A 62 7.77 13.70 30.56
CA ILE A 62 8.84 12.76 30.88
C ILE A 62 10.12 13.50 31.28
N GLN A 63 10.45 14.60 30.59
CA GLN A 63 11.63 15.41 30.90
C GLN A 63 11.54 16.03 32.30
N GLU A 64 10.40 16.62 32.64
CA GLU A 64 10.21 17.23 33.96
C GLU A 64 10.21 16.18 35.07
N ALA A 65 9.52 15.05 34.87
CA ALA A 65 9.55 13.93 35.81
C ALA A 65 10.97 13.41 36.04
N ARG A 66 11.80 13.39 34.98
CA ARG A 66 13.19 12.96 35.08
C ARG A 66 14.04 13.97 35.84
N ARG A 67 13.82 15.27 35.64
CA ARG A 67 14.49 16.32 36.40
C ARG A 67 14.23 16.16 37.90
N VAL A 68 12.96 15.94 38.28
CA VAL A 68 12.54 15.71 39.67
C VAL A 68 13.15 14.41 40.23
N ALA A 69 13.14 13.32 39.47
CA ALA A 69 13.73 12.04 39.89
C ALA A 69 15.25 12.16 40.14
N TRP A 70 15.97 12.92 39.32
CA TRP A 70 17.38 13.24 39.56
C TRP A 70 17.59 14.03 40.85
N GLU A 71 16.76 15.04 41.10
CA GLU A 71 16.81 15.86 42.33
C GLU A 71 16.56 15.01 43.59
N GLN A 72 15.69 14.00 43.49
CA GLN A 72 15.38 13.06 44.56
C GLN A 72 16.39 11.92 44.70
N GLY A 73 17.32 11.78 43.76
CA GLY A 73 18.29 10.66 43.74
C GLY A 73 17.68 9.30 43.40
N ASP A 74 16.46 9.24 42.84
CA ASP A 74 15.81 7.99 42.44
C ASP A 74 16.32 7.53 41.06
N ILE A 75 17.48 6.89 41.07
CA ILE A 75 18.15 6.41 39.85
C ILE A 75 17.31 5.34 39.11
N ASN A 76 16.50 4.56 39.83
CA ASN A 76 15.64 3.56 39.21
C ASN A 76 14.54 4.24 38.39
N GLN A 77 13.93 5.28 38.95
CA GLN A 77 12.93 6.07 38.25
C GLN A 77 13.54 6.81 37.04
N VAL A 78 14.74 7.37 37.18
CA VAL A 78 15.49 7.98 36.06
C VAL A 78 15.68 6.98 34.92
N ARG A 79 16.12 5.75 35.20
CA ARG A 79 16.29 4.71 34.20
C ARG A 79 14.99 4.37 33.48
N GLN A 80 13.89 4.26 34.22
CA GLN A 80 12.58 3.97 33.64
C GLN A 80 12.09 5.10 32.73
N LEU A 81 12.32 6.36 33.12
CA LEU A 81 11.94 7.53 32.31
C LEU A 81 12.78 7.65 31.04
N ILE A 82 14.07 7.31 31.07
CA ILE A 82 14.91 7.21 29.86
C ILE A 82 14.36 6.15 28.91
N LYS A 83 13.95 4.98 29.43
CA LYS A 83 13.34 3.94 28.60
C LYS A 83 12.03 4.40 27.94
N LEU A 84 11.16 5.07 28.69
CA LEU A 84 9.91 5.64 28.15
C LEU A 84 10.18 6.69 27.07
N GLU A 85 11.20 7.53 27.23
CA GLU A 85 11.62 8.48 26.20
C GLU A 85 12.09 7.77 24.93
N MET A 86 12.89 6.70 25.07
CA MET A 86 13.35 5.90 23.92
C MET A 86 12.20 5.24 23.17
N GLU A 87 11.20 4.74 23.89
CA GLU A 87 9.98 4.15 23.32
C GLU A 87 9.13 5.21 22.60
N LEU A 88 8.98 6.40 23.19
CA LEU A 88 8.18 7.50 22.62
C LEU A 88 8.80 8.05 21.31
N LEU A 89 10.13 8.23 21.32
CA LEU A 89 10.89 8.77 20.19
C LEU A 89 11.29 7.70 19.16
N GLY A 90 11.17 6.42 19.51
CA GLY A 90 11.55 5.31 18.62
C GLY A 90 13.06 5.13 18.46
N THR A 91 13.85 5.55 19.46
CA THR A 91 15.31 5.39 19.47
C THR A 91 15.76 4.07 20.12
N GLU A 92 14.80 3.25 20.57
CA GLU A 92 15.07 1.89 21.04
C GLU A 92 15.60 1.01 19.89
N ALA A 93 16.54 0.11 20.21
CA ALA A 93 17.04 -0.85 19.23
C ALA A 93 15.88 -1.73 18.69
N PRO A 94 15.87 -2.08 17.39
CA PRO A 94 14.84 -2.93 16.81
C PRO A 94 14.73 -4.26 17.56
N LYS A 95 13.53 -4.59 18.04
CA LYS A 95 13.26 -5.88 18.70
C LYS A 95 13.27 -6.97 17.64
N LYS A 96 14.25 -7.89 17.72
CA LYS A 96 14.28 -9.08 16.85
C LYS A 96 13.14 -9.99 17.28
N GLN A 97 12.13 -10.14 16.43
CA GLN A 97 11.04 -11.07 16.65
C GLN A 97 11.33 -12.33 15.83
N GLU A 98 11.63 -13.45 16.49
CA GLU A 98 11.75 -14.74 15.82
C GLU A 98 10.35 -15.18 15.36
N VAL A 99 10.07 -15.04 14.07
CA VAL A 99 8.88 -15.62 13.46
C VAL A 99 9.16 -17.11 13.25
N ARG A 100 8.78 -17.94 14.23
CA ARG A 100 8.71 -19.38 14.00
C ARG A 100 7.49 -19.66 13.14
N ALA A 101 7.72 -19.88 11.85
CA ALA A 101 6.73 -20.50 10.98
C ALA A 101 6.48 -21.92 11.53
N THR A 102 5.41 -22.08 12.29
CA THR A 102 4.88 -23.42 12.54
C THR A 102 4.17 -23.77 11.24
N VAL A 103 4.84 -24.53 10.37
CA VAL A 103 4.20 -25.12 9.19
C VAL A 103 3.17 -26.11 9.74
N ALA A 104 1.98 -25.61 10.06
CA ALA A 104 0.82 -26.46 10.22
C ALA A 104 0.51 -27.00 8.82
N SER A 105 0.84 -28.27 8.59
CA SER A 105 0.58 -29.03 7.36
C SER A 105 -0.92 -29.29 7.12
N SER A 106 -1.76 -28.30 7.36
CA SER A 106 -3.22 -28.42 7.35
C SER A 106 -3.91 -27.25 6.67
N GLY A 107 -3.22 -26.63 5.71
CA GLY A 107 -3.87 -26.10 4.52
C GLY A 107 -3.47 -27.01 3.38
N GLU A 108 -4.43 -27.77 2.84
CA GLU A 108 -4.32 -28.37 1.51
C GLU A 108 -4.14 -27.19 0.54
N PHE A 109 -2.88 -26.79 0.35
CA PHE A 109 -2.51 -25.98 -0.78
C PHE A 109 -2.70 -26.92 -1.96
N ASP A 110 -3.81 -26.76 -2.67
CA ASP A 110 -3.98 -27.27 -4.04
C ASP A 110 -3.03 -26.46 -4.93
N GLY A 111 -1.75 -26.58 -4.63
CA GLY A 111 -0.67 -26.10 -5.44
C GLY A 111 -0.62 -27.00 -6.65
N MET A 112 -0.49 -26.38 -7.81
CA MET A 112 -0.29 -27.07 -9.07
C MET A 112 0.87 -28.06 -8.91
N SER A 113 0.58 -29.36 -9.08
CA SER A 113 1.60 -30.41 -9.00
C SER A 113 2.73 -30.13 -9.99
N ASP A 114 3.93 -30.65 -9.74
CA ASP A 114 5.08 -30.45 -10.64
C ASP A 114 4.75 -30.87 -12.09
N ASP A 115 3.91 -31.90 -12.26
CA ASP A 115 3.40 -32.35 -13.55
C ASP A 115 2.46 -31.32 -14.22
N GLU A 116 1.62 -30.66 -13.43
CA GLU A 116 0.73 -29.60 -13.94
C GLU A 116 1.50 -28.31 -14.25
N LEU A 117 2.51 -27.96 -13.45
CA LEU A 117 3.44 -26.86 -13.75
C LEU A 117 4.19 -27.12 -15.06
N GLN A 118 4.64 -28.36 -15.28
CA GLN A 118 5.34 -28.72 -16.49
C GLN A 118 4.42 -28.67 -17.71
N ARG A 119 3.15 -29.09 -17.58
CA ARG A 119 2.15 -28.93 -18.65
C ARG A 119 1.84 -27.46 -18.95
N GLU A 120 1.67 -26.63 -17.94
CA GLU A 120 1.48 -25.17 -18.09
C GLU A 120 2.67 -24.55 -18.84
N LEU A 121 3.90 -24.88 -18.44
CA LEU A 121 5.12 -24.40 -19.09
C LEU A 121 5.17 -24.80 -20.57
N GLU A 122 4.81 -26.04 -20.89
CA GLU A 122 4.73 -26.55 -22.27
C GLU A 122 3.62 -25.88 -23.10
N THR A 123 2.48 -25.54 -22.49
CA THR A 123 1.40 -24.83 -23.19
C THR A 123 1.78 -23.38 -23.48
N LEU A 124 2.46 -22.71 -22.55
CA LEU A 124 3.01 -21.36 -22.73
C LEU A 124 4.10 -21.33 -23.81
N THR A 125 4.97 -22.34 -23.88
CA THR A 125 5.96 -22.48 -24.96
C THR A 125 5.34 -22.81 -26.31
N ARG A 126 4.29 -23.63 -26.37
CA ARG A 126 3.53 -23.86 -27.62
C ARG A 126 2.79 -22.63 -28.11
N SER A 127 2.20 -21.84 -27.20
CA SER A 127 1.50 -20.59 -27.51
C SER A 127 2.45 -19.53 -28.07
N THR A 128 3.64 -19.39 -27.47
CA THR A 128 4.69 -18.51 -27.99
C THR A 128 5.26 -18.99 -29.33
N THR A 129 5.45 -20.30 -29.52
CA THR A 129 5.92 -20.86 -30.81
C THR A 129 4.89 -20.68 -31.92
N ALA A 130 3.58 -20.75 -31.63
CA ALA A 130 2.51 -20.47 -32.58
C ALA A 130 2.44 -18.97 -32.98
N LEU A 131 2.76 -18.06 -32.05
CA LEU A 131 2.87 -16.62 -32.35
C LEU A 131 4.09 -16.29 -33.22
N PHE A 132 5.25 -16.92 -32.95
CA PHE A 132 6.49 -16.67 -33.71
C PHE A 132 6.57 -17.45 -35.05
N GLY A 133 5.86 -18.57 -35.20
CA GLY A 133 5.81 -19.34 -36.44
C GLY A 133 4.98 -18.70 -37.56
N ARG A 134 4.02 -17.84 -37.23
CA ARG A 134 3.15 -17.18 -38.23
C ARG A 134 3.83 -16.01 -38.95
N HIS A 135 4.94 -15.49 -38.42
CA HIS A 135 5.66 -14.36 -39.04
C HIS A 135 6.77 -14.76 -40.04
N ARG A 136 7.14 -16.04 -40.16
CA ARG A 136 8.23 -16.46 -41.06
C ARG A 136 7.78 -17.08 -42.39
N ALA A 137 6.47 -17.27 -42.60
CA ALA A 137 5.93 -17.87 -43.82
C ALA A 137 5.37 -16.85 -44.84
N SER A 138 5.75 -15.56 -44.76
CA SER A 138 5.31 -14.51 -45.68
C SER A 138 6.46 -13.74 -46.36
N ALA A 139 7.71 -14.23 -46.27
CA ALA A 139 8.88 -13.54 -46.81
C ALA A 139 9.66 -14.39 -47.83
N ALA A 140 8.98 -15.26 -48.57
CA ALA A 140 9.60 -16.11 -49.60
C ALA A 140 8.87 -16.03 -50.96
N ASP A 141 8.15 -14.94 -51.23
CA ASP A 141 7.44 -14.77 -52.51
C ASP A 141 7.43 -13.29 -52.96
N SER A 142 8.61 -12.67 -53.05
CA SER A 142 8.81 -11.39 -53.76
C SER A 142 10.30 -11.03 -53.92
N ALA A 143 11.10 -11.89 -54.56
CA ALA A 143 12.46 -11.54 -54.96
C ALA A 143 12.71 -12.07 -56.38
N GLY A 144 12.14 -11.38 -57.36
CA GLY A 144 12.32 -11.68 -58.77
C GLY A 144 11.83 -10.51 -59.62
N ALA A 145 12.58 -9.41 -59.64
CA ALA A 145 12.66 -8.47 -60.75
C ALA A 145 13.74 -7.41 -60.45
N ASP A 146 14.62 -7.25 -61.44
CA ASP A 146 15.37 -6.04 -61.79
C ASP A 146 16.68 -5.73 -61.03
N SER A 147 17.80 -6.07 -61.67
CA SER A 147 18.77 -5.08 -62.19
C SER A 147 20.10 -5.76 -62.54
N GLU A 148 20.48 -5.79 -63.83
CA GLU A 148 21.82 -5.44 -64.32
C GLU A 148 21.90 -5.51 -65.85
N GLY A 149 22.38 -4.42 -66.47
CA GLY A 149 23.12 -4.43 -67.74
C GLY A 149 22.33 -4.43 -69.04
#